data_AF-A0A4U8WD50-F1
#
_entry.id   AF-A0A4U8WD50-F1
#
_cell.length_a   1.000
_cell.length_b   1.000
_cell.length_c   1.000
_cell.angle_alpha   90.00
_cell.angle_beta   90.00
_cell.angle_gamma   90.00
#
_symmetry.space_group_name_H-M   'P 1'
#
loop_
_entity.id
_entity.type
_entity.pdbx_description
1 polymer ?
#
loop_
_entity_poly.entity_id
_entity_poly.type
_entity_poly.pdbx_seq_one_letter_code
_entity_poly.pdbx_strand_id
1 'polypeptide(L)'
;MINPEINQYNESQQNSDRDICRFLAGLIGNELHEAESKIWHSHPVWFLDENPIVGYSKQKNGVRLMFWSGKSFDDEQLTVKGNNFRMHQYFIMI
;
A
#
# COMPACT_ATOMS: atom_id res chain seq x y z
N MET A 1 -2.94 14.75 -0.73
CA MET A 1 -4.31 14.60 -0.16
C MET A 1 -4.82 13.22 -0.56
N ILE A 2 -5.41 12.44 0.34
CA ILE A 2 -5.87 11.07 0.07
C ILE A 2 -7.09 11.11 -0.88
N ASN A 3 -7.11 10.21 -1.86
CA ASN A 3 -8.21 10.11 -2.83
C ASN A 3 -9.55 9.80 -2.12
N PRO A 4 -10.64 10.54 -2.41
CA PRO A 4 -11.95 10.30 -1.81
C PRO A 4 -12.50 8.87 -2.00
N GLU A 5 -12.18 8.20 -3.11
CA GLU A 5 -12.58 6.81 -3.35
C GLU A 5 -11.93 5.84 -2.37
N ILE A 6 -10.70 6.14 -1.92
CA ILE A 6 -10.03 5.36 -0.87
C ILE A 6 -10.74 5.54 0.47
N ASN A 7 -11.23 6.75 0.78
CA ASN A 7 -12.05 6.95 1.97
C ASN A 7 -13.35 6.15 1.88
N GLN A 8 -14.01 6.15 0.72
CA GLN A 8 -15.21 5.33 0.51
C GLN A 8 -14.93 3.82 0.64
N TYR A 9 -13.81 3.34 0.10
CA TYR A 9 -13.36 1.97 0.29
C TYR A 9 -13.18 1.65 1.77
N ASN A 10 -12.51 2.52 2.53
CA ASN A 10 -12.27 2.34 3.96
C ASN A 10 -13.59 2.28 4.74
N GLU A 11 -14.53 3.18 4.45
CA GLU A 11 -15.85 3.21 5.09
C GLU A 11 -16.71 1.97 4.80
N SER A 12 -16.50 1.34 3.64
CA SER A 12 -17.21 0.09 3.29
C SER A 12 -16.71 -1.14 4.05
N GLN A 13 -15.57 -1.06 4.74
CA GLN A 13 -15.05 -2.18 5.54
C GLN A 13 -15.81 -2.34 6.86
N GLN A 14 -15.78 -3.54 7.44
CA GLN A 14 -16.50 -3.86 8.67
C GLN A 14 -15.58 -3.83 9.89
N ASN A 15 -16.14 -3.42 11.03
CA ASN A 15 -15.51 -3.55 12.35
C ASN A 15 -14.08 -3.00 12.38
N SER A 16 -13.14 -3.76 12.93
CA SER A 16 -11.72 -3.42 13.08
C SER A 16 -11.00 -3.25 11.75
N ASP A 17 -11.47 -3.84 10.65
CA ASP A 17 -10.81 -3.68 9.34
C ASP A 17 -10.90 -2.23 8.84
N ARG A 18 -12.02 -1.55 9.11
CA ARG A 18 -12.18 -0.13 8.76
C ARG A 18 -11.16 0.74 9.49
N ASP A 19 -10.95 0.48 10.77
CA ASP A 19 -10.01 1.26 11.57
C ASP A 19 -8.56 1.03 11.10
N ILE A 20 -8.21 -0.21 10.75
CA ILE A 20 -6.91 -0.53 10.13
C ILE A 20 -6.77 0.17 8.78
N CYS A 21 -7.78 0.10 7.91
CA CYS A 21 -7.75 0.75 6.60
C CYS A 21 -7.62 2.28 6.71
N ARG A 22 -8.33 2.92 7.65
CA ARG A 22 -8.19 4.36 7.92
C ARG A 22 -6.78 4.70 8.41
N PHE A 23 -6.26 3.90 9.34
CA PHE A 23 -4.90 4.08 9.86
C PHE A 23 -3.86 3.96 8.74
N LEU A 24 -3.94 2.92 7.91
CA LEU A 24 -3.03 2.71 6.79
C LEU A 24 -3.13 3.84 5.76
N ALA A 25 -4.34 4.27 5.37
CA ALA A 25 -4.50 5.38 4.43
C ALA A 25 -3.89 6.68 4.97
N GLY A 26 -4.12 6.99 6.25
CA GLY A 26 -3.55 8.15 6.92
C GLY A 26 -2.04 8.11 6.98
N LEU A 27 -1.48 6.98 7.43
CA LEU A 27 -0.03 6.78 7.52
C LEU A 27 0.62 6.88 6.15
N ILE A 28 0.13 6.15 5.15
CA ILE A 28 0.73 6.15 3.80
C ILE A 28 0.61 7.53 3.16
N GLY A 29 -0.56 8.19 3.27
CA GLY A 29 -0.77 9.54 2.72
C GLY A 29 0.06 10.62 3.43
N ASN A 30 0.44 10.41 4.69
CA ASN A 30 1.35 11.28 5.43
C ASN A 30 2.81 11.03 5.09
N GLU A 31 3.25 9.77 4.95
CA GLU A 31 4.66 9.50 4.66
C GLU A 31 5.00 9.68 3.18
N LEU A 32 4.03 9.48 2.29
CA LEU A 32 4.21 9.54 0.83
C LEU A 32 3.45 10.72 0.23
N HIS A 33 3.81 11.93 0.64
CA HIS A 33 3.14 13.16 0.20
C HIS A 33 3.19 13.37 -1.33
N GLU A 34 4.22 12.88 -1.99
CA GLU A 34 4.45 13.00 -3.44
C GLU A 34 3.78 11.89 -4.26
N ALA A 35 3.26 10.85 -3.61
CA ALA A 35 2.65 9.73 -4.30
C ALA A 35 1.17 10.01 -4.66
N GLU A 36 0.78 9.62 -5.87
CA GLU A 36 -0.62 9.63 -6.30
C GLU A 36 -1.35 8.41 -5.73
N SER A 37 -2.54 8.61 -5.16
CA SER A 37 -3.36 7.52 -4.60
C SER A 37 -4.60 7.26 -5.46
N LYS A 38 -4.90 5.99 -5.74
CA LYS A 38 -6.11 5.57 -6.48
C LYS A 38 -6.60 4.18 -6.08
N ILE A 39 -7.84 3.87 -6.43
CA ILE A 39 -8.33 2.49 -6.42
C ILE A 39 -7.79 1.77 -7.65
N TRP A 40 -6.90 0.80 -7.44
CA TRP A 40 -6.30 0.00 -8.49
C TRP A 40 -6.56 -1.49 -8.23
N HIS A 41 -7.10 -2.19 -9.22
CA HIS A 41 -7.61 -3.56 -9.07
C HIS A 41 -8.50 -3.74 -7.81
N SER A 42 -9.40 -2.78 -7.57
CA SER A 42 -10.32 -2.74 -6.42
C SER A 42 -9.66 -2.54 -5.05
N HIS A 43 -8.41 -2.09 -5.00
CA HIS A 43 -7.66 -1.86 -3.77
C HIS A 43 -7.04 -0.46 -3.72
N PRO A 44 -6.98 0.19 -2.55
CA PRO A 44 -6.19 1.42 -2.37
C PRO A 44 -4.70 1.18 -2.64
N VAL A 45 -4.14 1.92 -3.60
CA VAL A 45 -2.72 1.84 -3.98
C VAL A 45 -2.16 3.24 -4.25
N TRP A 46 -0.91 3.44 -3.83
CA TRP A 46 -0.10 4.64 -4.02
C TRP A 46 0.96 4.40 -5.08
N PHE A 47 1.15 5.42 -5.91
CA PHE A 47 2.00 5.41 -7.09
C PHE A 47 3.00 6.54 -7.02
N LEU A 48 4.26 6.24 -7.33
CA LEU A 48 5.30 7.23 -7.55
C LEU A 48 5.69 7.16 -9.02
N ASP A 49 5.60 8.29 -9.74
CA ASP A 49 5.83 8.35 -11.19
C ASP A 49 5.12 7.23 -11.97
N GLU A 50 3.81 7.07 -11.71
CA GLU A 50 2.96 6.03 -12.29
C GLU A 50 3.31 4.57 -11.92
N ASN A 51 4.32 4.33 -11.09
CA ASN A 51 4.69 3.00 -10.61
C ASN A 51 4.03 2.72 -9.25
N PRO A 52 3.29 1.60 -9.07
CA PRO A 52 2.76 1.26 -7.76
C PRO A 52 3.91 0.98 -6.80
N ILE A 53 3.80 1.49 -5.57
CA ILE A 53 4.84 1.31 -4.53
C ILE A 53 4.28 0.69 -3.25
N VAL A 54 3.07 1.06 -2.83
CA VAL A 54 2.43 0.52 -1.63
C VAL A 54 0.91 0.59 -1.74
N GLY A 55 0.22 -0.27 -1.00
CA GLY A 55 -1.23 -0.38 -1.03
C GLY A 55 -1.71 -1.46 -0.09
N TYR A 56 -3.01 -1.56 0.11
CA TYR A 56 -3.57 -2.55 1.02
C TYR A 56 -4.89 -3.12 0.51
N SER A 57 -5.22 -4.32 0.98
CA SER A 57 -6.45 -5.01 0.60
C SER A 57 -7.08 -5.72 1.79
N LYS A 58 -8.42 -5.70 1.84
CA LYS A 58 -9.17 -6.57 2.75
C LYS A 58 -8.99 -8.04 2.35
N GLN A 59 -8.67 -8.86 3.35
CA GLN A 59 -8.56 -10.32 3.27
C GLN A 59 -9.57 -10.96 4.22
N LYS A 60 -9.85 -12.26 4.08
CA LYS A 60 -10.82 -12.98 4.95
C LYS A 60 -10.55 -12.75 6.45
N ASN A 61 -9.28 -12.72 6.86
CA ASN A 61 -8.86 -12.66 8.27
C ASN A 61 -8.14 -11.36 8.66
N GLY A 62 -8.31 -10.27 7.90
CA GLY A 62 -7.72 -8.97 8.26
C GLY A 62 -7.40 -8.12 7.04
N VAL A 63 -6.44 -7.21 7.16
CA VAL A 63 -5.98 -6.34 6.06
C VAL A 63 -4.54 -6.69 5.72
N ARG A 64 -4.24 -6.86 4.44
CA ARG A 64 -2.89 -7.11 3.93
C ARG A 64 -2.30 -5.80 3.44
N LEU A 65 -1.14 -5.43 3.96
CA LEU A 65 -0.29 -4.37 3.40
C LEU A 65 0.62 -4.99 2.33
N MET A 66 0.69 -4.35 1.17
CA MET A 66 1.43 -4.82 -0.01
C MET A 66 2.44 -3.77 -0.40
N PHE A 67 3.68 -4.21 -0.64
CA PHE A 67 4.74 -3.38 -1.18
C PHE A 67 5.12 -3.89 -2.56
N TRP A 68 5.24 -2.98 -3.50
CA TRP A 68 5.82 -3.24 -4.80
C TRP A 68 7.27 -2.78 -4.75
N SER A 69 8.18 -3.60 -5.26
CA SER A 69 9.47 -3.07 -5.64
C SER A 69 9.20 -2.08 -6.77
N GLY A 70 9.25 -0.79 -6.46
CA GLY A 70 9.58 0.21 -7.47
C GLY A 70 10.77 -0.33 -8.27
N LYS A 71 10.78 -0.06 -9.58
CA LYS A 71 11.93 -0.21 -10.47
C LYS A 71 13.23 -0.18 -9.66
N SER A 72 14.08 -1.19 -9.84
CA SER A 72 15.40 -1.32 -9.19
C SER A 72 15.96 0.07 -8.89
N PHE A 73 15.97 0.45 -7.60
CA PHE A 73 16.58 1.69 -7.19
C PHE A 73 18.04 1.60 -7.61
N ASP A 74 18.42 2.39 -8.62
CA ASP A 74 19.80 2.49 -9.12
C ASP A 74 20.59 3.42 -8.19
N ASP A 75 20.51 3.11 -6.89
CA ASP A 75 21.22 3.82 -5.83
C ASP A 75 22.36 2.89 -5.39
N GLU A 76 23.61 3.28 -5.66
CA GLU A 76 24.82 2.48 -5.47
C GLU A 76 25.02 1.98 -4.02
N GLN A 77 24.26 2.52 -3.07
CA GLN A 77 24.29 2.14 -1.65
C GLN A 77 23.35 0.99 -1.27
N LEU A 78 22.46 0.54 -2.17
CA LEU A 78 21.57 -0.59 -1.90
C LEU A 78 22.24 -1.89 -2.30
N THR A 79 22.88 -2.55 -1.34
CA THR A 79 23.42 -3.91 -1.54
C THR A 79 22.27 -4.91 -1.70
N VAL A 80 21.81 -5.12 -2.93
CA VAL A 80 20.79 -6.14 -3.23
C VAL A 80 21.42 -7.52 -3.13
N LYS A 81 21.24 -8.18 -1.97
CA LYS A 81 21.39 -9.64 -1.90
C LYS A 81 20.14 -10.31 -2.46
N GLY A 82 20.19 -10.64 -3.75
CA GLY A 82 19.30 -11.64 -4.33
C GLY A 82 18.83 -11.30 -5.73
N ASN A 83 19.36 -12.02 -6.71
CA ASN A 83 18.69 -12.19 -7.99
C ASN A 83 17.32 -12.82 -7.74
N ASN A 84 16.30 -12.25 -8.39
CA ASN A 84 14.87 -12.62 -8.40
C ASN A 84 13.99 -11.74 -7.52
N PHE A 85 13.15 -10.97 -8.21
CA PHE A 85 11.98 -10.24 -7.72
C PHE A 85 11.23 -11.04 -6.65
N ARG A 86 11.06 -10.43 -5.48
CA ARG A 86 10.26 -10.98 -4.38
C ARG A 86 9.21 -9.95 -4.00
N MET A 87 7.94 -10.27 -4.25
CA MET A 87 6.84 -9.62 -3.56
C MET A 87 7.08 -9.81 -2.06
N HIS A 88 7.39 -8.72 -1.35
CA HIS A 88 7.45 -8.77 0.11
C HIS A 88 6.05 -8.47 0.62
N GLN A 89 5.29 -9.54 0.87
CA GLN A 89 3.98 -9.44 1.49
C GLN A 89 4.13 -9.58 2.99
N TYR A 90 3.80 -8.53 3.73
CA TYR A 90 3.69 -8.59 5.18
C TYR A 90 2.23 -8.86 5.54
N PHE A 91 1.98 -10.01 6.18
CA PHE A 91 0.71 -10.32 6.81
C PHE A 91 0.71 -9.68 8.20
N ILE A 92 -0.22 -8.75 8.45
CA ILE A 92 -0.53 -8.32 9.82
C ILE A 92 -1.65 -9.25 10.30
N MET A 93 -1.31 -10.19 11.18
CA MET A 93 -2.29 -10.97 11.93
C MET A 93 -2.41 -10.36 13.33
N ILE A 94 -3.65 -10.07 13.75
CA ILE A 94 -4.02 -9.79 15.15
C ILE A 94 -4.72 -11.02 15.71
#